data_AF-A0A1I4MJS4-F1
#
_entry.id   AF-A0A1I4MJS4-F1
#
_cell.length_a   1.000
_cell.length_b   1.000
_cell.length_c   1.000
_cell.angle_alpha   90.00
_cell.angle_beta   90.00
_cell.angle_gamma   90.00
#
_symmetry.space_group_name_H-M   'P 1'
#
loop_
_entity.id
_entity.type
_entity.pdbx_description
1 polymer ?
#
loop_
_entity_poly.entity_id
_entity_poly.type
_entity_poly.pdbx_seq_one_letter_code
_entity_poly.pdbx_strand_id
1 'polypeptide(L)'
;MPWCGLFVALVVKRAGFEPVAAPLWARNWATFGTAAPKASLGDVLVFVRDGGGHVGLYVGEDASSFFVLGGNQGDQVSIVRIAKSRCIAVRRCPWKLAQPANVRPVRLAAGGALSQNEA
;
A
#
# COMPACT_ATOMS: atom_id res chain seq x y z
N MET A 1 6.15 -16.05 6.92
CA MET A 1 4.81 -16.16 6.30
C MET A 1 4.46 -14.82 5.68
N PRO A 2 3.88 -14.74 4.47
CA PRO A 2 3.52 -13.44 3.90
C PRO A 2 2.30 -12.84 4.62
N TRP A 3 2.53 -11.99 5.63
CA TRP A 3 1.47 -11.36 6.45
C TRP A 3 1.16 -9.88 6.08
N CYS A 4 1.68 -9.39 4.94
CA CYS A 4 1.37 -8.04 4.43
C CYS A 4 -0.15 -7.80 4.28
N GLY A 5 -0.88 -8.77 3.71
CA GLY A 5 -2.34 -8.69 3.55
C GLY A 5 -3.10 -8.70 4.88
N LEU A 6 -2.63 -9.46 5.88
CA LEU A 6 -3.21 -9.46 7.22
C LEU A 6 -3.07 -8.10 7.91
N PHE A 7 -1.89 -7.48 7.79
CA PHE A 7 -1.65 -6.15 8.33
C PHE A 7 -2.62 -5.11 7.74
N VAL A 8 -2.75 -5.08 6.41
CA VAL A 8 -3.67 -4.14 5.74
C VAL A 8 -5.13 -4.44 6.09
N ALA A 9 -5.51 -5.72 6.22
CA ALA A 9 -6.85 -6.11 6.68
C ALA A 9 -7.18 -5.55 8.07
N LEU A 10 -6.23 -5.66 9.00
CA LEU A 10 -6.38 -5.15 10.35
C LEU A 10 -6.51 -3.62 10.38
N VAL A 11 -5.69 -2.90 9.59
CA VAL A 11 -5.78 -1.44 9.49
C VAL A 11 -7.13 -1.02 8.92
N VAL A 12 -7.59 -1.65 7.84
CA VAL A 12 -8.86 -1.34 7.18
C VAL A 12 -10.06 -1.61 8.10
N LYS A 13 -10.07 -2.73 8.82
CA LYS A 13 -11.10 -3.02 9.84
C LYS A 13 -11.11 -1.97 10.94
N ARG A 14 -9.94 -1.59 11.48
CA ARG A 14 -9.84 -0.56 12.53
C ARG A 14 -10.27 0.82 12.05
N ALA A 15 -10.10 1.11 10.77
CA ALA A 15 -10.60 2.33 10.14
C ALA A 15 -12.12 2.30 9.84
N GLY A 16 -12.83 1.20 10.16
CA GLY A 16 -14.28 1.08 9.99
C GLY A 16 -14.72 0.72 8.57
N PHE A 17 -13.84 0.09 7.79
CA PHE A 17 -14.08 -0.38 6.42
C PHE A 17 -13.98 -1.91 6.33
N GLU A 18 -14.57 -2.47 5.27
CA GLU A 18 -14.49 -3.90 4.99
C GLU A 18 -13.23 -4.24 4.17
N PRO A 19 -12.39 -5.19 4.62
CA PRO A 19 -11.32 -5.74 3.81
C PRO A 19 -11.84 -6.43 2.56
N VAL A 20 -10.95 -6.66 1.60
CA VAL A 20 -11.24 -7.49 0.44
C VAL A 20 -11.46 -8.95 0.82
N ALA A 21 -12.17 -9.70 -0.03
CA ALA A 21 -12.28 -11.14 0.08
C ALA A 21 -10.88 -11.80 -0.01
N ALA A 22 -10.64 -12.81 0.83
CA ALA A 22 -9.34 -13.48 0.97
C ALA A 22 -8.18 -12.48 1.13
N PRO A 23 -8.14 -11.70 2.24
CA PRO A 23 -7.26 -10.54 2.37
C PRO A 23 -5.78 -10.89 2.55
N LEU A 24 -5.43 -12.15 2.82
CA LEU A 24 -4.03 -12.58 2.90
C LEU A 24 -3.34 -12.59 1.52
N TRP A 25 -4.12 -12.59 0.44
CA TRP A 25 -3.61 -12.57 -0.94
C TRP A 25 -3.45 -11.12 -1.37
N ALA A 26 -2.21 -10.62 -1.40
CA ALA A 26 -1.90 -9.22 -1.68
C ALA A 26 -2.56 -8.68 -2.96
N ARG A 27 -2.63 -9.48 -4.04
CA ARG A 27 -3.23 -9.04 -5.31
C ARG A 27 -4.74 -8.82 -5.23
N ASN A 28 -5.44 -9.46 -4.31
CA ASN A 28 -6.90 -9.25 -4.13
C ASN A 28 -7.21 -7.83 -3.69
N TRP A 29 -6.27 -7.14 -3.07
CA TRP A 29 -6.42 -5.74 -2.66
C TRP A 29 -6.62 -4.79 -3.84
N ALA A 30 -6.36 -5.22 -5.09
CA ALA A 30 -6.66 -4.43 -6.28
C ALA A 30 -8.16 -4.16 -6.47
N THR A 31 -9.04 -4.84 -5.71
CA THR A 31 -10.50 -4.63 -5.72
C THR A 31 -11.00 -3.75 -4.57
N PHE A 32 -10.14 -3.37 -3.62
CA PHE A 32 -10.53 -2.57 -2.45
C PHE A 32 -11.02 -1.17 -2.86
N GLY A 33 -12.10 -0.66 -2.27
CA GLY A 33 -12.52 0.74 -2.48
C GLY A 33 -12.65 1.14 -3.96
N THR A 34 -12.14 2.32 -4.34
CA THR A 34 -12.18 2.83 -5.72
C THR A 34 -10.79 2.96 -6.33
N ALA A 35 -10.69 2.77 -7.66
CA ALA A 35 -9.42 2.98 -8.36
C ALA A 35 -9.04 4.47 -8.35
N ALA A 36 -7.78 4.77 -8.04
CA ALA A 36 -7.26 6.14 -8.10
C ALA A 36 -6.19 6.27 -9.19
N PRO A 37 -6.23 7.33 -10.02
CA PRO A 37 -5.23 7.53 -11.08
C PRO A 37 -3.86 7.96 -10.54
N LYS A 38 -3.82 8.50 -9.31
CA LYS A 38 -2.60 8.91 -8.61
C LYS A 38 -2.70 8.49 -7.15
N ALA A 39 -1.60 7.96 -6.63
CA ALA A 39 -1.49 7.58 -5.23
C ALA A 39 -1.43 8.81 -4.32
N SER A 40 -2.18 8.74 -3.23
CA SER A 40 -2.29 9.75 -2.19
C SER A 40 -2.14 9.12 -0.81
N LEU A 41 -1.92 9.96 0.21
CA LEU A 41 -1.81 9.52 1.60
C LEU A 41 -2.94 8.57 2.01
N GLY A 42 -2.56 7.37 2.47
CA GLY A 42 -3.48 6.34 2.93
C GLY A 42 -4.08 5.44 1.84
N ASP A 43 -3.80 5.67 0.56
CA ASP A 43 -4.23 4.75 -0.50
C ASP A 43 -3.56 3.38 -0.32
N VAL A 44 -4.31 2.31 -0.58
CA VAL A 44 -3.79 0.94 -0.62
C VAL A 44 -3.04 0.77 -1.94
N LEU A 45 -1.78 0.38 -1.85
CA LEU A 45 -0.91 0.09 -2.99
C LEU A 45 -0.71 -1.40 -3.12
N VAL A 46 -0.89 -1.92 -4.33
CA VAL A 46 -0.71 -3.33 -4.65
C VAL A 46 0.47 -3.46 -5.59
N PHE A 47 1.39 -4.35 -5.25
CA PHE A 47 2.62 -4.57 -5.99
C PHE A 47 2.73 -6.01 -6.49
N VAL A 48 3.46 -6.18 -7.60
CA VAL A 48 3.90 -7.47 -8.10
C VAL A 48 5.38 -7.72 -7.77
N ARG A 49 5.72 -8.99 -7.56
CA ARG A 49 7.10 -9.49 -7.48
C ARG A 49 7.16 -10.89 -8.09
N ASP A 50 8.37 -11.34 -8.39
CA ASP A 50 8.58 -12.73 -8.76
C ASP A 50 8.12 -13.64 -7.61
N GLY A 51 7.24 -14.58 -7.93
CA GLY A 51 6.66 -15.50 -6.95
C GLY A 51 5.53 -14.93 -6.07
N GLY A 52 5.02 -13.71 -6.30
CA GLY A 52 3.85 -13.25 -5.55
C GLY A 52 3.43 -11.78 -5.73
N GLY A 53 2.86 -11.22 -4.68
CA GLY A 53 2.51 -9.81 -4.59
C GLY A 53 2.80 -9.25 -3.21
N HIS A 54 2.74 -7.94 -3.08
CA HIS A 54 2.85 -7.23 -1.82
C HIS A 54 1.76 -6.16 -1.75
N VAL A 55 1.30 -5.82 -0.54
CA VAL A 55 0.31 -4.78 -0.32
C VAL A 55 0.70 -3.96 0.90
N GLY A 56 0.52 -2.65 0.79
CA GLY A 56 0.76 -1.72 1.87
C GLY A 56 0.03 -0.40 1.64
N LEU A 57 0.31 0.57 2.48
CA LEU A 57 -0.32 1.89 2.47
C LEU A 57 0.68 2.93 1.97
N TYR A 58 0.24 3.78 1.05
CA TYR A 58 1.02 4.93 0.62
C TYR A 58 1.25 5.88 1.78
N VAL A 59 2.52 6.26 2.02
CA VAL A 59 2.89 7.35 2.94
C VAL A 59 3.68 8.48 2.25
N GLY A 60 4.22 8.23 1.06
CA GLY A 60 4.88 9.23 0.25
C GLY A 60 5.50 8.64 -1.02
N GLU A 61 6.20 9.47 -1.78
CA GLU A 61 6.88 9.06 -3.00
C GLU A 61 8.04 9.99 -3.36
N ASP A 62 8.97 9.47 -4.16
CA ASP A 62 9.95 10.26 -4.90
C ASP A 62 9.71 10.10 -6.42
N ALA A 63 10.71 10.41 -7.25
CA ALA A 63 10.60 10.29 -8.70
C ALA A 63 10.38 8.84 -9.16
N SER A 64 11.03 7.85 -8.53
CA SER A 64 11.06 6.46 -8.99
C SER A 64 10.33 5.49 -8.08
N SER A 65 10.06 5.86 -6.82
CA SER A 65 9.60 4.93 -5.78
C SER A 65 8.45 5.50 -4.96
N PHE A 66 7.60 4.58 -4.46
CA PHE A 66 6.68 4.83 -3.37
C PHE A 66 7.33 4.49 -2.03
N PHE A 67 7.02 5.26 -1.00
CA PHE A 67 7.29 4.95 0.39
C PHE A 67 6.04 4.28 0.93
N VAL A 68 6.18 3.03 1.36
CA VAL A 68 5.06 2.13 1.64
C VAL A 68 5.15 1.67 3.08
N LEU A 69 4.12 2.00 3.86
CA LEU A 69 3.91 1.42 5.18
C LEU A 69 3.26 0.05 4.99
N GLY A 70 3.99 -1.02 5.31
CA GLY A 70 3.54 -2.38 5.07
C GLY A 70 3.95 -3.32 6.19
N GLY A 71 3.25 -4.45 6.26
CA GLY A 71 3.62 -5.58 7.10
C GLY A 71 4.45 -6.60 6.33
N ASN A 72 5.17 -7.46 7.07
CA ASN A 72 6.06 -8.48 6.52
C ASN A 72 7.13 -7.89 5.58
N GLN A 73 7.70 -6.75 5.97
CA GLN A 73 8.82 -6.13 5.26
C GLN A 73 10.09 -6.40 6.06
N GLY A 74 10.69 -7.57 5.89
CA GLY A 74 11.74 -8.08 6.80
C GLY A 74 11.18 -8.54 8.14
N ASP A 75 10.06 -9.27 8.11
CA ASP A 75 9.32 -9.75 9.31
C ASP A 75 8.95 -8.66 10.33
N GLN A 76 8.73 -7.43 9.85
CA GLN A 76 8.28 -6.30 10.66
C GLN A 76 7.26 -5.41 9.93
N VAL A 77 6.64 -4.51 10.71
CA VAL A 77 5.94 -3.34 10.16
C VAL A 77 6.97 -2.23 10.00
N SER A 78 7.11 -1.69 8.79
CA SER A 78 8.08 -0.64 8.49
C SER A 78 7.64 0.21 7.32
N ILE A 79 8.42 1.24 7.01
CA ILE A 79 8.28 1.98 5.75
C ILE A 79 9.43 1.57 4.85
N VAL A 80 9.13 1.09 3.64
CA VAL A 80 10.14 0.73 2.64
C VAL A 80 9.89 1.46 1.33
N ARG A 81 10.97 1.63 0.55
CA ARG A 81 10.91 2.22 -0.80
C ARG A 81 10.70 1.10 -1.82
N ILE A 82 9.60 1.17 -2.57
CA ILE A 82 9.23 0.22 -3.62
C ILE A 82 9.13 0.95 -4.96
N ALA A 83 9.79 0.41 -5.99
CA ALA A 83 9.77 0.99 -7.33
C ALA A 83 8.34 1.13 -7.88
N LYS A 84 8.04 2.29 -8.46
CA LYS A 84 6.71 2.59 -9.05
C LYS A 84 6.31 1.61 -10.14
N SER A 85 7.28 1.10 -10.90
CA SER A 85 7.07 0.09 -11.95
C SER A 85 6.49 -1.23 -11.44
N ARG A 86 6.63 -1.52 -10.15
CA ARG A 86 6.06 -2.73 -9.53
C ARG A 86 4.63 -2.54 -9.03
N CYS A 87 4.11 -1.31 -9.01
CA CYS A 87 2.77 -1.00 -8.53
C CYS A 87 1.74 -1.31 -9.62
N ILE A 88 0.84 -2.25 -9.36
CA ILE A 88 -0.20 -2.69 -10.31
C ILE A 88 -1.58 -2.11 -10.01
N ALA A 89 -1.82 -1.64 -8.77
CA ALA A 89 -3.07 -0.96 -8.43
C ALA A 89 -2.87 0.06 -7.31
N VAL A 90 -3.58 1.18 -7.43
CA VAL A 90 -3.73 2.21 -6.40
C VAL A 90 -5.20 2.30 -6.06
N ARG A 91 -5.54 2.03 -4.80
CA ARG A 91 -6.92 1.86 -4.35
C ARG A 91 -7.22 2.81 -3.20
N ARG A 92 -8.14 3.73 -3.46
CA ARG A 92 -8.59 4.71 -2.49
C ARG A 92 -9.67 4.15 -1.60
N CYS A 93 -9.56 4.49 -0.32
CA CYS A 93 -10.56 4.19 0.68
C CYS A 93 -11.95 4.72 0.23
N PRO A 94 -13.04 3.92 0.38
CA PRO A 94 -14.39 4.37 0.07
C PRO A 94 -14.92 5.27 1.19
N TRP A 95 -14.45 6.52 1.23
CA TRP A 95 -14.84 7.51 2.24
C TRP A 95 -16.38 7.65 2.33
N LYS A 96 -16.93 7.55 3.54
CA LYS A 96 -18.39 7.55 3.78
C LYS A 96 -19.03 8.94 3.72
N LEU A 97 -18.25 9.99 4.01
CA LEU A 97 -18.72 11.39 4.08
C LEU A 97 -17.99 12.23 3.03
N ALA A 98 -16.74 12.58 3.30
CA ALA A 98 -15.89 13.34 2.40
C ALA A 98 -14.45 12.82 2.48
N GLN A 99 -13.71 12.94 1.39
CA GLN A 99 -12.29 12.67 1.38
C GLN A 99 -11.55 13.74 2.22
N PRO A 100 -10.69 13.36 3.17
CA PRO A 100 -9.90 14.32 3.94
C PRO A 100 -8.97 15.15 3.03
N ALA A 101 -8.78 16.43 3.38
CA ALA A 101 -7.98 17.36 2.58
C ALA A 101 -6.51 16.95 2.41
N ASN A 102 -5.96 16.15 3.34
CA ASN A 102 -4.58 15.68 3.24
C ASN A 102 -4.39 14.45 2.32
N VAL A 103 -5.47 13.90 1.75
CA VAL A 103 -5.40 12.78 0.79
C VAL A 103 -4.91 13.33 -0.54
N ARG A 104 -3.60 13.54 -0.60
CA ARG A 104 -2.85 14.06 -1.75
C ARG A 104 -1.53 13.29 -1.89
N PRO A 105 -0.87 13.38 -3.05
CA PRO A 105 0.52 12.95 -3.17
C PRO A 105 1.42 13.70 -2.19
N VAL A 106 2.33 12.95 -1.55
CA VAL A 106 3.34 13.46 -0.61
C VAL A 106 4.71 13.19 -1.21
N ARG A 107 5.40 14.25 -1.63
CA ARG A 107 6.76 14.18 -2.20
C ARG A 107 7.78 14.19 -1.07
N LEU A 108 8.66 13.18 -1.05
CA LEU A 108 9.75 13.06 -0.07
C LEU A 108 11.09 13.16 -0.79
N ALA A 109 12.13 13.61 -0.09
CA ALA A 109 13.50 13.56 -0.58
C ALA A 109 13.93 12.09 -0.72
N ALA A 110 14.73 11.77 -1.75
CA ALA A 110 15.25 10.42 -1.99
C ALA A 110 16.35 10.07 -0.95
N GLY A 111 15.95 9.79 0.29
CA GLY A 111 16.82 9.28 1.35
C GLY A 111 16.49 7.82 1.70
N GLY A 112 17.52 7.02 1.99
CA GLY A 112 17.38 5.62 2.43
C GLY A 112 17.57 4.58 1.32
N ALA A 113 17.95 3.35 1.70
CA ALA A 113 18.15 2.25 0.76
C ALA A 113 16.86 1.88 0.01
N LEU A 114 16.98 1.58 -1.29
CA LEU A 114 15.90 0.99 -2.08
C LEU A 114 15.68 -0.46 -1.63
N SER A 115 14.43 -0.86 -1.37
CA SER A 115 14.15 -2.24 -1.03
C SER A 115 14.32 -3.13 -2.25
N GLN A 116 15.10 -4.20 -2.09
CA GLN A 116 15.24 -5.26 -3.12
C GLN A 116 14.31 -6.45 -2.82
N ASN A 117 13.75 -6.52 -1.62
CA ASN A 117 12.85 -7.59 -1.17
C ASN A 117 11.96 -7.12 0.00
N GLU A 118 10.63 -7.10 -0.18
CA GLU A 118 9.63 -6.74 0.85
C GLU A 118 8.91 -7.99 1.43
N ALA A 119 9.64 -9.09 1.59
CA ALA A 119 9.16 -10.32 2.23
C ALA A 119 9.76 -10.53 3.62
#